data_AF-A0A1L5NHA1-F1
#
_entry.id   AF-A0A1L5NHA1-F1
#
_cell.length_a   1.000
_cell.length_b   1.000
_cell.length_c   1.000
_cell.angle_alpha   90.00
_cell.angle_beta   90.00
_cell.angle_gamma   90.00
#
_symmetry.space_group_name_H-M   'P 1'
#
loop_
_entity.id
_entity.type
_entity.pdbx_description
1 polymer ?
#
loop_
_entity_poly.entity_id
_entity_poly.type
_entity_poly.pdbx_seq_one_letter_code
_entity_poly.pdbx_strand_id
1 'polypeptide(L)'
;MTIYKRARALRDYLISVDEAARLLHITENRVRTLSREGYIKPGKRKGFYRLGDVVDGHAEAVRMGALTRPMERGNGPTTFSCRIDV
;
A
#
# COMPACT_ATOMS: atom_id res chain seq x y z
N MET A 1 10.25 0.94 12.01
CA MET A 1 10.61 1.94 10.99
C MET A 1 10.81 3.27 11.69
N THR A 2 12.05 3.71 11.86
CA THR A 2 12.36 4.97 12.56
C THR A 2 12.42 6.09 11.53
N ILE A 3 11.45 7.00 11.58
CA ILE A 3 11.33 8.10 10.60
C ILE A 3 12.08 9.32 11.17
N TYR A 4 13.32 9.51 10.74
CA TYR A 4 14.02 10.78 10.89
C TYR A 4 13.50 11.74 9.82
N LYS A 5 13.01 12.92 10.18
CA LYS A 5 12.62 13.91 9.17
C LYS A 5 13.22 15.29 9.47
N ARG A 6 14.10 15.71 8.55
CA ARG A 6 14.30 17.11 8.14
C ARG A 6 14.36 17.13 6.60
N ALA A 7 13.21 17.12 5.90
CA ALA A 7 13.00 17.73 4.57
C ALA A 7 11.79 17.19 3.77
N ARG A 8 11.67 15.88 3.51
CA ARG A 8 10.77 15.37 2.42
C ARG A 8 9.51 14.67 2.90
N ALA A 9 8.32 14.99 2.37
CA ALA A 9 7.05 14.38 2.77
C ALA A 9 7.06 12.83 2.69
N LEU A 10 6.43 12.15 3.67
CA LEU A 10 6.38 10.68 3.72
C LEU A 10 5.85 10.07 2.42
N ARG A 11 4.85 10.72 1.80
CA ARG A 11 4.25 10.29 0.54
C ARG A 11 5.24 10.23 -0.64
N ASP A 12 6.32 10.98 -0.59
CA ASP A 12 7.35 11.04 -1.64
C ASP A 12 8.49 10.04 -1.45
N TYR A 13 8.46 9.25 -0.37
CA TYR A 13 9.47 8.22 -0.15
C TYR A 13 9.35 7.15 -1.23
N LEU A 14 10.50 6.75 -1.77
CA LEU A 14 10.59 5.61 -2.66
C LEU A 14 10.67 4.35 -1.80
N ILE A 15 9.79 3.41 -2.08
CA ILE A 15 9.75 2.09 -1.46
C ILE A 15 9.89 1.01 -2.53
N SER A 16 10.55 -0.08 -2.18
CA SER A 16 10.69 -1.27 -3.02
C SER A 16 9.38 -2.05 -3.12
N VAL A 17 9.29 -2.97 -4.08
CA VAL A 17 8.13 -3.89 -4.23
C VAL A 17 7.92 -4.72 -2.96
N ASP A 18 8.99 -5.22 -2.34
CA ASP A 18 8.95 -6.01 -1.10
C ASP A 18 8.39 -5.18 0.07
N GLU A 19 8.87 -3.95 0.25
CA GLU A 19 8.35 -3.04 1.28
C GLU A 19 6.88 -2.69 1.05
N ALA A 20 6.47 -2.46 -0.21
CA ALA A 20 5.07 -2.22 -0.55
C ALA A 20 4.19 -3.44 -0.27
N ALA A 21 4.67 -4.64 -0.57
CA ALA A 21 3.96 -5.89 -0.31
C ALA A 21 3.73 -6.10 1.19
N ARG A 22 4.77 -5.90 2.01
CA ARG A 22 4.69 -5.94 3.47
C ARG A 22 3.73 -4.89 4.01
N LEU A 23 3.80 -3.66 3.51
CA LEU A 23 2.94 -2.55 3.94
C LEU A 23 1.45 -2.84 3.70
N LEU A 24 1.13 -3.41 2.54
CA LEU A 24 -0.25 -3.64 2.10
C LEU A 24 -0.80 -5.02 2.50
N HIS A 25 0.01 -5.85 3.15
CA HIS A 25 -0.30 -7.24 3.47
C HIS A 25 -0.82 -8.03 2.24
N ILE A 26 -0.11 -7.89 1.12
CA ILE A 26 -0.36 -8.63 -0.13
C ILE A 26 0.95 -9.18 -0.67
N THR A 27 0.88 -10.09 -1.66
CA THR A 27 2.09 -10.63 -2.29
C THR A 27 2.75 -9.59 -3.21
N GLU A 28 4.06 -9.68 -3.39
CA GLU A 28 4.79 -8.85 -4.36
C GLU A 28 4.21 -8.94 -5.77
N ASN A 29 3.82 -10.16 -6.18
CA ASN A 29 3.18 -10.37 -7.47
C ASN A 29 1.90 -9.56 -7.59
N ARG A 30 1.10 -9.47 -6.52
CA ARG A 30 -0.13 -8.66 -6.55
C ARG A 30 0.18 -7.16 -6.67
N VAL A 31 1.23 -6.66 -6.00
CA VAL A 31 1.68 -5.26 -6.18
C VAL A 31 2.06 -4.98 -7.64
N ARG A 32 2.81 -5.89 -8.27
CA ARG A 32 3.19 -5.77 -9.68
C ARG A 32 1.97 -5.82 -10.61
N THR A 33 1.01 -6.69 -10.32
CA THR A 33 -0.25 -6.76 -11.06
C THR A 33 -1.06 -5.47 -10.94
N LEU A 34 -1.23 -4.92 -9.73
CA LEU A 34 -1.92 -3.64 -9.51
C LEU A 34 -1.22 -2.48 -10.24
N SER A 35 0.11 -2.53 -10.36
CA SER A 35 0.85 -1.55 -11.13
C SER A 35 0.61 -1.69 -12.65
N ARG A 36 0.52 -2.93 -13.16
CA ARG A 36 0.21 -3.21 -14.58
C ARG A 36 -1.23 -2.85 -14.94
N GLU A 37 -2.17 -3.08 -14.02
CA GLU A 37 -3.58 -2.72 -14.15
C GLU A 37 -3.81 -1.19 -14.05
N GLY A 38 -2.77 -0.41 -13.70
CA GLY A 38 -2.82 1.05 -13.65
C GLY A 38 -3.26 1.65 -12.31
N TYR A 39 -3.57 0.82 -11.31
CA TYR A 39 -3.92 1.29 -9.96
C TYR A 39 -2.72 1.94 -9.25
N ILE A 40 -1.53 1.31 -9.33
CA ILE A 40 -0.31 1.83 -8.68
C ILE A 40 0.62 2.42 -9.74
N LYS A 41 0.90 3.72 -9.62
CA LYS A 41 1.84 4.41 -10.51
C LYS A 41 3.27 3.90 -10.28
N PRO A 42 3.97 3.43 -11.33
CA PRO A 42 5.36 3.02 -11.19
C PRO A 42 6.24 4.23 -10.83
N GLY A 43 7.24 3.99 -9.96
CA GLY A 43 8.23 5.01 -9.65
C GLY A 43 9.19 5.26 -10.81
N LYS A 44 10.09 6.24 -10.64
CA LYS A 44 11.13 6.57 -11.64
C LYS A 44 12.11 5.42 -11.89
N ARG A 45 12.26 4.50 -10.94
CA ARG A 45 13.17 3.35 -11.03
C ARG A 45 12.37 2.05 -11.04
N LYS A 46 12.71 1.14 -11.94
CA LYS A 46 12.09 -0.19 -12.02
C LYS A 46 12.17 -0.91 -10.67
N GLY A 47 11.05 -1.42 -10.19
CA GLY A 47 10.94 -2.11 -8.89
C GLY A 47 10.82 -1.19 -7.67
N PHE A 48 10.67 0.12 -7.89
CA PHE A 48 10.39 1.10 -6.83
C PHE A 48 9.11 1.88 -7.13
N TYR A 49 8.43 2.28 -6.07
CA TYR A 49 7.18 3.04 -6.11
C TYR A 49 7.25 4.19 -5.10
N ARG A 50 6.44 5.23 -5.28
CA ARG A 50 6.25 6.22 -4.21
C ARG A 50 5.26 5.68 -3.20
N LEU A 51 5.52 5.93 -1.91
CA LEU A 51 4.63 5.52 -0.83
C LEU A 51 3.20 6.05 -1.04
N GLY A 52 3.05 7.31 -1.44
CA GLY A 52 1.73 7.91 -1.72
C GLY A 52 0.98 7.16 -2.82
N ASP A 53 1.63 6.91 -3.95
CA ASP A 53 1.04 6.21 -5.10
C ASP A 53 0.62 4.77 -4.75
N VAL A 54 1.37 4.10 -3.87
CA VAL A 54 1.05 2.73 -3.41
C VAL A 54 -0.18 2.72 -2.52
N VAL A 55 -0.28 3.66 -1.58
CA VAL A 55 -1.44 3.77 -0.68
C VAL A 55 -2.70 4.16 -1.44
N ASP A 56 -2.60 5.19 -2.30
CA ASP A 56 -3.74 5.67 -3.09
C ASP A 56 -4.22 4.59 -4.07
N GLY A 57 -3.28 3.94 -4.77
CA GLY A 57 -3.59 2.86 -5.71
C GLY A 57 -4.21 1.64 -5.04
N HIS A 58 -3.74 1.28 -3.83
CA HIS A 58 -4.38 0.21 -3.06
C HIS A 58 -5.80 0.57 -2.64
N ALA A 59 -6.02 1.79 -2.15
CA ALA A 59 -7.34 2.25 -1.76
C ALA A 59 -8.31 2.28 -2.94
N GLU A 60 -7.85 2.72 -4.12
CA GLU A 60 -8.61 2.67 -5.37
C GLU A 60 -8.97 1.23 -5.75
N ALA A 61 -7.99 0.32 -5.75
CA ALA A 61 -8.23 -1.07 -6.09
C ALA A 61 -9.26 -1.75 -5.16
N VAL A 62 -9.25 -1.39 -3.88
CA VAL A 62 -10.28 -1.85 -2.92
C VAL A 62 -11.64 -1.22 -3.22
N ARG A 63 -11.69 0.08 -3.52
CA ARG A 63 -12.95 0.79 -3.84
C ARG A 63 -13.62 0.24 -5.08
N MET A 64 -12.83 -0.07 -6.12
CA MET A 64 -13.29 -0.60 -7.39
C MET A 64 -13.59 -2.11 -7.35
N GLY A 65 -13.39 -2.78 -6.21
CA GLY A 65 -13.63 -4.22 -6.05
C GLY A 65 -12.57 -5.12 -6.70
N ALA A 66 -11.50 -4.56 -7.26
CA ALA A 66 -10.37 -5.33 -7.78
C ALA A 66 -9.58 -6.03 -6.65
N LEU A 67 -9.65 -5.52 -5.43
CA LEU A 67 -9.01 -6.09 -4.26
C LEU A 67 -10.02 -6.24 -3.13
N THR A 68 -10.05 -7.41 -2.50
CA THR A 68 -10.86 -7.64 -1.29
C THR A 68 -10.42 -6.68 -0.19
N ARG A 69 -11.38 -6.16 0.57
CA ARG A 69 -11.10 -5.22 1.67
C ARG A 69 -10.18 -5.89 2.68
N PRO A 70 -9.18 -5.20 3.25
CA PRO A 70 -8.23 -5.81 4.19
C PRO A 70 -8.90 -6.56 5.36
N MET A 71 -10.06 -6.06 5.84
CA MET A 71 -10.85 -6.69 6.91
C MET A 71 -11.48 -8.03 6.52
N GLU A 72 -11.73 -8.26 5.23
CA GLU A 72 -12.39 -9.45 4.69
C GLU A 72 -11.36 -10.51 4.26
N ARG A 73 -10.06 -10.25 4.42
CA ARG A 73 -9.00 -11.17 4.00
C ARG A 73 -8.70 -12.20 5.09
N GLY A 74 -8.68 -13.48 4.72
CA GLY A 74 -8.34 -14.58 5.63
C GLY A 74 -6.88 -14.60 6.11
N ASN A 75 -5.94 -14.02 5.34
CA ASN A 75 -4.49 -14.08 5.62
C ASN A 75 -3.97 -13.00 6.61
N GLY A 76 -4.85 -12.32 7.33
CA GLY A 76 -4.46 -11.27 8.29
C GLY A 76 -5.50 -10.15 8.33
N PRO A 77 -6.63 -10.35 9.03
CA PRO A 77 -7.65 -9.31 9.14
C PRO A 77 -7.05 -8.09 9.83
N THR A 78 -7.17 -6.93 9.19
CA THR A 78 -6.75 -5.66 9.79
C THR A 78 -7.75 -5.29 10.88
N THR A 79 -7.56 -5.81 12.09
CA THR A 79 -8.37 -5.49 13.25
C THR A 79 -7.88 -4.18 13.87
N PHE A 80 -8.53 -3.07 13.52
CA PHE A 80 -8.45 -1.86 14.34
C PHE A 80 -9.73 -1.77 15.16
N SER A 81 -9.68 -2.26 16.41
CA SER A 81 -10.77 -2.04 17.36
C SER A 81 -10.63 -0.64 17.95
N CYS A 82 -11.34 0.35 17.41
CA CYS A 82 -11.50 1.62 18.09
C CYS A 82 -12.67 1.46 19.07
N ARG A 83 -12.39 1.31 20.37
CA ARG A 83 -13.42 1.46 21.39
C ARG A 83 -13.72 2.96 21.49
N ILE A 84 -14.91 3.36 21.05
CA ILE A 84 -15.44 4.67 21.39
C ILE A 84 -16.02 4.50 22.78
N ASP A 85 -15.24 4.88 23.80
CA ASP A 85 -15.79 5.03 25.16
C ASP A 85 -16.73 6.25 25.10
N VAL A 86 -18.03 5.98 25.26
CA VAL A 86 -19.11 6.98 25.39
C VAL A 86 -19.39 7.19 26.87
#